data_AF-A0A5J4LLJ7-F1
#
_entry.id   AF-A0A5J4LLJ7-F1
#
_cell.length_a   1.000
_cell.length_b   1.000
_cell.length_c   1.000
_cell.angle_alpha   90.00
_cell.angle_beta   90.00
_cell.angle_gamma   90.00
#
_symmetry.space_group_name_H-M   'P 1'
#
loop_
_entity.id
_entity.type
_entity.pdbx_description
1 polymer ?
#
loop_
_entity_poly.entity_id
_entity_poly.type
_entity_poly.pdbx_seq_one_letter_code
_entity_poly.pdbx_strand_id
1 'polypeptide(L)'
;MPLAGELTASLIDRVADRYGLPAAGVLRLWTCRNSPARHDGGGVRADAEVVLNEAGRAVLAELCGVEPTVLARALPAFTVDDPKIGTGREAAVAQARWRAAGAVAGPAAFGCRLCTARRTGAAVRAVRYVPRWQRVCVRHGRWLLSADADQPLEHLDLGSVPEVVAAQRRWPGVARRAGRAGVEPEQAFQLAHAVVARWWEQALYWEQEEVWPYRLHQLAGGSVGDELAKWRIVGRDAAIFPEVVAVAGALLEPAMAELAWRASGGLRPRARDTGDAFCRRLGERVGRAWLGPLLAADTGSPLSDFTGAVVRARRGEAGPPGWREDPWHVKREQQPATMAGQLRILAAEQQSGGSGSRWRATVSAEHRCHITQLVDEAREELVELRGVHSGTTAEVARTLLEHLSRSAALIDQAIVHTAAAAVTAGVALEEIAAWSRLPAQELAEIVAADPDDG
;
A
#
# COMPACT_ATOMS: atom_id res chain seq x y z
N MET A 1 0.44 24.99 22.66
CA MET A 1 -0.27 23.76 23.06
C MET A 1 0.01 22.65 22.05
N PRO A 2 0.47 21.47 22.50
CA PRO A 2 0.70 20.31 21.65
C PRO A 2 -0.64 19.72 21.16
N LEU A 3 -0.65 19.17 19.95
CA LEU A 3 -1.79 18.40 19.46
C LEU A 3 -1.62 16.93 19.85
N ALA A 4 -2.73 16.23 20.12
CA ALA A 4 -2.69 14.82 20.43
C ALA A 4 -2.13 14.00 19.24
N GLY A 5 -1.15 13.15 19.49
CA GLY A 5 -0.45 12.38 18.46
C GLY A 5 0.49 13.20 17.58
N GLU A 6 0.83 14.44 17.93
CA GLU A 6 1.76 15.26 17.15
C GLU A 6 3.19 14.70 17.20
N LEU A 7 3.92 14.87 16.09
CA LEU A 7 5.35 14.58 16.07
C LEU A 7 6.08 15.60 16.94
N THR A 8 7.10 15.19 17.67
CA THR A 8 7.94 16.09 18.47
C THR A 8 8.58 17.17 17.58
N ALA A 9 9.09 16.77 16.42
CA ALA A 9 9.64 17.69 15.42
C ALA A 9 8.61 18.74 14.95
N SER A 10 7.38 18.30 14.65
CA SER A 10 6.27 19.19 14.26
C SER A 10 5.91 20.19 15.36
N LEU A 11 5.97 19.78 16.64
CA LEU A 11 5.76 20.69 17.75
C LEU A 11 6.89 21.71 17.86
N ILE A 12 8.16 21.30 17.72
CA ILE A 12 9.32 22.19 17.76
C ILE A 12 9.21 23.28 16.68
N ASP A 13 8.86 22.90 15.44
CA ASP A 13 8.66 23.85 14.34
C ASP A 13 7.58 24.89 14.69
N ARG A 14 6.45 24.43 15.21
CA ARG A 14 5.34 25.32 15.61
C ARG A 14 5.67 26.21 16.81
N VAL A 15 6.48 25.73 17.74
CA VAL A 15 6.97 26.53 18.87
C VAL A 15 7.93 27.59 18.35
N ALA A 16 8.83 27.25 17.42
CA ALA A 16 9.71 28.20 16.76
C ALA A 16 8.92 29.32 16.07
N ASP A 17 7.89 28.97 15.30
CA ASP A 17 6.99 29.93 14.65
C ASP A 17 6.33 30.87 15.67
N ARG A 18 5.89 30.35 16.83
CA ARG A 18 5.29 31.17 17.91
C ARG A 18 6.25 32.23 18.45
N TYR A 19 7.54 31.93 18.47
CA TYR A 19 8.59 32.85 18.92
C TYR A 19 9.19 33.68 17.77
N GLY A 20 8.70 33.54 16.53
CA GLY A 20 9.26 34.21 15.35
C GLY A 20 10.69 33.75 15.01
N LEU A 21 11.06 32.54 15.42
CA LEU A 21 12.39 31.97 15.22
C LEU A 21 12.35 30.88 14.13
N PRO A 22 13.45 30.70 13.37
CA PRO A 22 13.57 29.52 12.52
C PRO A 22 13.71 28.26 13.37
N ALA A 23 13.09 27.16 12.95
CA ALA A 23 13.17 25.87 13.64
C ALA A 23 14.61 25.41 13.91
N ALA A 24 15.52 25.65 12.95
CA ALA A 24 16.95 25.37 13.11
C ALA A 24 17.61 26.15 14.26
N GLY A 25 17.08 27.33 14.60
CA GLY A 25 17.53 28.11 15.75
C GLY A 25 17.10 27.49 17.07
N VAL A 26 15.84 27.05 17.17
CA VAL A 26 15.32 26.37 18.35
C VAL A 26 15.99 25.00 18.55
N LEU A 27 16.26 24.27 17.47
CA LEU A 27 16.97 22.98 17.52
C LEU A 27 18.39 23.07 18.10
N ARG A 28 19.03 24.25 18.12
CA ARG A 28 20.35 24.45 18.75
C ARG A 28 20.33 24.31 20.27
N LEU A 29 19.15 24.30 20.89
CA LEU A 29 18.99 23.99 22.31
C LEU A 29 19.31 22.52 22.62
N TRP A 30 19.38 21.66 21.59
CA TRP A 30 19.81 20.27 21.71
C TRP A 30 21.10 20.00 20.94
N THR A 31 21.94 19.13 21.51
CA THR A 31 23.04 18.52 20.78
C THR A 31 22.50 17.42 19.87
N CYS A 32 22.36 17.71 18.58
CA CYS A 32 21.85 16.76 17.57
C CYS A 32 22.94 15.75 17.15
N ARG A 33 22.67 14.44 17.32
CA ARG A 33 23.65 13.36 17.00
C ARG A 33 23.71 12.92 15.55
N ASN A 34 22.75 13.35 14.74
CA ASN A 34 22.67 13.07 13.31
C ASN A 34 21.85 14.16 12.63
N SER A 35 21.75 14.06 11.30
CA SER A 35 20.91 14.93 10.49
C SER A 35 19.56 14.27 10.20
N PRO A 36 18.48 15.05 9.99
CA PRO A 36 17.21 14.52 9.52
C PRO A 36 17.36 13.90 8.13
N ALA A 37 16.51 12.93 7.84
CA ALA A 37 16.36 12.43 6.47
C ALA A 37 15.81 13.55 5.57
N ARG A 38 16.35 13.66 4.37
CA ARG A 38 15.99 14.67 3.38
C ARG A 38 15.39 14.02 2.14
N HIS A 39 14.55 14.77 1.46
CA HIS A 39 14.13 14.50 0.10
C HIS A 39 15.30 14.72 -0.86
N ASP A 40 15.23 14.14 -2.06
CA ASP A 40 16.28 14.28 -3.08
C ASP A 40 16.43 15.75 -3.52
N GLY A 41 15.35 16.54 -3.43
CA GLY A 41 15.35 18.00 -3.60
C GLY A 41 15.93 18.80 -2.42
N GLY A 42 16.51 18.15 -1.41
CA GLY A 42 17.23 18.79 -0.30
C GLY A 42 16.39 19.23 0.91
N GLY A 43 15.05 19.25 0.81
CA GLY A 43 14.15 19.56 1.92
C GLY A 43 14.13 18.46 3.00
N VAL A 44 13.91 18.82 4.27
CA VAL A 44 13.71 17.83 5.35
C VAL A 44 12.39 17.10 5.13
N ARG A 45 12.40 15.78 5.28
CA ARG A 45 11.18 14.98 5.16
C ARG A 45 10.18 15.34 6.24
N ALA A 46 8.90 15.45 5.87
CA ALA A 46 7.87 15.83 6.84
C ALA A 46 7.60 14.73 7.90
N ASP A 47 7.96 13.48 7.64
CA ASP A 47 7.96 12.38 8.63
C ASP A 47 9.25 12.26 9.45
N ALA A 48 10.19 13.20 9.32
CA ALA A 48 11.35 13.26 10.18
C ALA A 48 10.92 13.58 11.62
N GLU A 49 11.22 12.67 12.54
CA GLU A 49 10.91 12.78 13.94
C GLU A 49 12.19 12.97 14.77
N VAL A 50 12.07 13.70 15.88
CA VAL A 50 13.11 13.84 16.89
C VAL A 50 12.76 13.04 18.13
N VAL A 51 13.70 12.19 18.55
CA VAL A 51 13.70 11.55 19.87
C VAL A 51 14.64 12.32 20.79
N LEU A 52 14.20 12.56 22.02
CA LEU A 52 14.88 13.37 23.03
C LEU A 52 15.25 12.53 24.25
N ASN A 53 16.43 12.77 24.82
CA ASN A 53 16.76 12.26 26.14
C ASN A 53 16.02 13.04 27.24
N GLU A 54 16.14 12.62 28.50
CA GLU A 54 15.46 13.24 29.64
C GLU A 54 15.72 14.75 29.76
N ALA A 55 16.98 15.18 29.71
CA ALA A 55 17.34 16.60 29.72
C ALA A 55 16.72 17.36 28.54
N GLY A 56 16.71 16.76 27.35
CA GLY A 56 16.09 17.34 26.17
C GLY A 56 14.56 17.47 26.27
N ARG A 57 13.90 16.52 26.93
CA ARG A 57 12.45 16.56 27.21
C ARG A 57 12.11 17.70 28.17
N ALA A 58 12.95 17.94 29.18
CA ALA A 58 12.78 19.06 30.10
C ALA A 58 12.88 20.42 29.37
N VAL A 59 13.85 20.59 28.49
CA VAL A 59 13.97 21.79 27.63
C VAL A 59 12.71 21.99 26.78
N LEU A 60 12.17 20.94 26.17
CA LEU A 60 10.94 21.05 25.37
C LEU A 60 9.73 21.47 26.22
N ALA A 61 9.62 20.92 27.44
CA ALA A 61 8.57 21.27 28.39
C ALA A 61 8.62 22.76 28.78
N GLU A 62 9.82 23.26 29.08
CA GLU A 62 10.07 24.67 29.39
C GLU A 62 9.70 25.59 28.21
N LEU A 63 10.16 25.27 26.99
CA LEU A 63 9.81 26.04 25.78
C LEU A 63 8.31 26.07 25.50
N CYS A 64 7.60 24.99 25.82
CA CYS A 64 6.16 24.92 25.65
C CYS A 64 5.38 25.61 26.78
N GLY A 65 6.02 25.87 27.92
CA GLY A 65 5.38 26.37 29.14
C GLY A 65 4.36 25.37 29.70
N VAL A 66 4.63 24.07 29.62
CA VAL A 66 3.72 23.01 30.11
C VAL A 66 4.49 21.94 30.88
N GLU A 67 3.79 21.25 31.78
CA GLU A 67 4.35 20.11 32.50
C GLU A 67 4.76 18.97 31.53
N PRO A 68 5.88 18.26 31.79
CA PRO A 68 6.31 17.12 30.97
C PRO A 68 5.24 16.03 30.79
N THR A 69 4.36 15.85 31.78
CA THR A 69 3.25 14.89 31.71
C THR A 69 2.22 15.24 30.64
N VAL A 70 2.04 16.54 30.33
CA VAL A 70 1.18 17.00 29.24
C VAL A 70 1.78 16.64 27.89
N LEU A 71 3.10 16.80 27.74
CA LEU A 71 3.82 16.40 26.54
C LEU A 71 3.82 14.88 26.36
N ALA A 72 4.06 14.11 27.42
CA ALA A 72 4.03 12.65 27.38
C ALA A 72 2.67 12.09 26.92
N ARG A 73 1.57 12.76 27.29
CA ARG A 73 0.23 12.38 26.83
C ARG A 73 -0.03 12.75 25.37
N ALA A 74 0.55 13.86 24.90
CA ALA A 74 0.27 14.40 23.58
C ALA A 74 1.19 13.85 22.49
N LEU A 75 2.44 13.54 22.82
CA LEU A 75 3.51 13.22 21.88
C LEU A 75 3.96 11.76 22.04
N PRO A 76 3.64 10.87 21.09
CA PRO A 76 4.01 9.45 21.18
C PRO A 76 5.52 9.21 21.28
N ALA A 77 6.34 10.05 20.65
CA ALA A 77 7.80 9.95 20.69
C ALA A 77 8.42 10.49 21.99
N PHE A 78 7.66 11.21 22.83
CA PHE A 78 8.24 11.95 23.95
C PHE A 78 8.78 11.06 25.05
N THR A 79 8.26 9.84 25.23
CA THR A 79 8.78 8.88 26.21
C THR A 79 9.64 7.78 25.59
N VAL A 80 9.90 7.85 24.28
CA VAL A 80 10.73 6.86 23.60
C VAL A 80 12.19 7.15 23.93
N ASP A 81 12.86 6.17 24.54
CA ASP A 81 14.29 6.25 24.78
C ASP A 81 15.06 5.72 23.57
N ASP A 82 16.20 6.32 23.28
CA ASP A 82 17.10 5.88 22.21
C ASP A 82 18.47 5.64 22.82
N PRO A 83 19.02 4.41 22.76
CA PRO A 83 20.24 4.05 23.48
C PRO A 83 21.48 4.85 23.03
N LYS A 84 21.41 5.51 21.86
CA LYS A 84 22.49 6.35 21.34
C LYS A 84 22.47 7.79 21.89
N ILE A 85 21.51 8.14 22.73
CA ILE A 85 21.42 9.41 23.46
C ILE A 85 21.03 9.14 24.92
N GLY A 86 21.46 9.98 25.86
CA GLY A 86 21.06 9.86 27.26
C GLY A 86 21.73 8.76 28.08
N THR A 87 22.83 8.18 27.60
CA THR A 87 23.69 7.26 28.40
C THR A 87 25.05 7.89 28.70
N GLY A 88 25.66 7.51 29.83
CA GLY A 88 27.00 7.95 30.22
C GLY A 88 27.08 9.38 30.76
N ARG A 89 28.28 9.97 30.74
CA ARG A 89 28.57 11.30 31.33
C ARG A 89 27.80 12.46 30.69
N GLU A 90 27.25 12.28 29.50
CA GLU A 90 26.54 13.32 28.76
C GLU A 90 25.01 13.24 28.90
N ALA A 91 24.49 12.40 29.81
CA ALA A 91 23.05 12.27 30.05
C ALA A 91 22.39 13.58 30.53
N ALA A 92 23.15 14.43 31.24
CA ALA A 92 22.69 15.73 31.72
C ALA A 92 22.61 16.80 30.62
N VAL A 93 23.21 16.56 29.44
CA VAL A 93 23.15 17.49 28.31
C VAL A 93 21.89 17.21 27.49
N ALA A 94 21.15 18.25 27.09
CA ALA A 94 20.01 18.11 26.20
C ALA A 94 20.46 17.55 24.83
N GLN A 95 20.01 16.35 24.49
CA GLN A 95 20.38 15.64 23.27
C GLN A 95 19.15 15.30 22.43
N ALA A 96 19.33 15.33 21.12
CA ALA A 96 18.31 15.01 20.14
C ALA A 96 18.87 14.05 19.08
N ARG A 97 18.01 13.16 18.60
CA ARG A 97 18.35 12.25 17.51
C ARG A 97 17.20 12.12 16.54
N TRP A 98 17.51 12.30 15.25
CA TRP A 98 16.55 12.17 14.17
C TRP A 98 16.27 10.72 13.81
N ARG A 99 15.00 10.45 13.54
CA ARG A 99 14.44 9.15 13.12
C ARG A 99 13.36 9.38 12.08
N ALA A 100 13.00 8.32 11.34
CA ALA A 100 11.74 8.31 10.61
C ALA A 100 10.61 7.98 11.59
N ALA A 101 9.49 8.72 11.53
CA ALA A 101 8.36 8.52 12.43
C ALA A 101 7.87 7.05 12.47
N GLY A 102 7.85 6.39 11.32
CA GLY A 102 7.47 4.97 11.18
C GLY A 102 8.32 4.00 12.01
N ALA A 103 9.57 4.36 12.33
CA ALA A 103 10.46 3.56 13.17
C ALA A 103 10.38 3.91 14.66
N VAL A 104 9.63 4.96 15.02
CA VAL A 104 9.50 5.45 16.40
C VAL A 104 8.19 4.99 17.01
N ALA A 105 7.06 5.39 16.42
CA ALA A 105 5.74 5.12 17.00
C ALA A 105 4.66 4.75 15.97
N GLY A 106 4.94 4.87 14.66
CA GLY A 106 4.01 4.45 13.61
C GLY A 106 3.93 5.42 12.44
N PRO A 107 2.97 5.22 11.52
CA PRO A 107 2.85 6.03 10.31
C PRO A 107 2.49 7.48 10.64
N ALA A 108 3.21 8.40 9.99
CA ALA A 108 2.95 9.84 10.07
C ALA A 108 2.10 10.33 8.90
N ALA A 109 1.16 11.23 9.18
CA ALA A 109 0.35 11.92 8.19
C ALA A 109 0.25 13.41 8.56
N PHE A 110 -0.04 14.24 7.56
CA PHE A 110 -0.33 15.64 7.82
C PHE A 110 -1.60 15.79 8.67
N GLY A 111 -1.61 16.79 9.54
CA GLY A 111 -2.81 17.20 10.28
C GLY A 111 -3.71 18.06 9.40
N CYS A 112 -5.01 18.06 9.70
CA CYS A 112 -5.92 18.99 9.05
C CYS A 112 -5.62 20.43 9.51
N ARG A 113 -5.12 21.28 8.60
CA ARG A 113 -4.80 22.69 8.90
C ARG A 113 -5.97 23.46 9.51
N LEU A 114 -7.21 23.17 9.13
CA LEU A 114 -8.41 23.81 9.71
C LEU A 114 -8.65 23.38 11.17
N CYS A 115 -8.40 22.11 11.49
CA CYS A 115 -8.42 21.64 12.88
C CYS A 115 -7.30 22.27 13.69
N THR A 116 -6.09 22.36 13.13
CA THR A 116 -4.94 23.00 13.75
C THR A 116 -5.26 24.47 14.04
N ALA A 117 -5.71 25.23 13.05
CA ALA A 117 -6.11 26.63 13.19
C ALA A 117 -7.12 26.84 14.32
N ARG A 118 -8.17 26.01 14.40
CA ARG A 118 -9.15 26.12 15.48
C ARG A 118 -8.56 25.81 16.87
N ARG A 119 -7.52 24.98 16.96
CA ARG A 119 -6.90 24.60 18.24
C ARG A 119 -5.79 25.55 18.68
N THR A 120 -5.10 26.19 17.74
CA THR A 120 -3.87 26.93 17.98
C THR A 120 -3.99 28.42 17.66
N GLY A 121 -5.06 28.84 16.98
CA GLY A 121 -5.26 30.20 16.48
C GLY A 121 -4.57 30.48 15.14
N ALA A 122 -3.79 29.53 14.59
CA ALA A 122 -3.03 29.73 13.35
C ALA A 122 -3.09 28.51 12.43
N ALA A 123 -3.25 28.74 11.12
CA ALA A 123 -3.33 27.71 10.08
C ALA A 123 -1.96 27.15 9.69
N VAL A 124 -1.20 26.70 10.69
CA VAL A 124 0.13 26.12 10.51
C VAL A 124 0.05 24.63 10.13
N ARG A 125 1.08 24.17 9.42
CA ARG A 125 1.29 22.75 9.16
C ARG A 125 1.51 22.03 10.50
N ALA A 126 0.93 20.84 10.62
CA ALA A 126 1.23 19.93 11.71
C ALA A 126 1.37 18.53 11.14
N VAL A 127 2.23 17.70 11.71
CA VAL A 127 2.39 16.29 11.36
C VAL A 127 2.08 15.46 12.59
N ARG A 128 1.30 14.38 12.40
CA ARG A 128 0.80 13.54 13.49
C ARG A 128 0.98 12.06 13.17
N TYR A 129 1.17 11.26 14.21
CA TYR A 129 1.01 9.81 14.16
C TYR A 129 -0.46 9.48 13.93
N VAL A 130 -0.78 9.06 12.72
CA VAL A 130 -2.15 8.75 12.30
C VAL A 130 -2.13 7.47 11.45
N PRO A 131 -2.66 6.36 11.96
CA PRO A 131 -2.75 5.14 11.17
C PRO A 131 -3.71 5.32 9.99
N ARG A 132 -3.56 4.49 8.96
CA ARG A 132 -4.30 4.61 7.69
C ARG A 132 -5.82 4.63 7.89
N TRP A 133 -6.33 3.88 8.87
CA TRP A 133 -7.76 3.81 9.20
C TRP A 133 -8.32 5.02 9.98
N GLN A 134 -7.51 6.05 10.25
CA GLN A 134 -7.94 7.29 10.93
C GLN A 134 -7.58 8.55 10.13
N ARG A 135 -7.30 8.41 8.83
CA ARG A 135 -6.83 9.52 7.99
C ARG A 135 -7.94 10.46 7.53
N VAL A 136 -9.21 10.17 7.78
CA VAL A 136 -10.29 11.07 7.41
C VAL A 136 -10.55 12.10 8.51
N CYS A 137 -10.31 13.37 8.20
CA CYS A 137 -10.84 14.48 8.96
C CYS A 137 -12.33 14.65 8.65
N VAL A 138 -13.19 13.91 9.35
CA VAL A 138 -14.65 13.90 9.15
C VAL A 138 -15.26 15.30 9.22
N ARG A 139 -14.71 16.16 10.08
CA ARG A 139 -15.24 17.51 10.29
C ARG A 139 -15.03 18.44 9.10
N HIS A 140 -13.94 18.26 8.36
CA HIS A 140 -13.60 19.14 7.23
C HIS A 140 -13.63 18.40 5.89
N GLY A 141 -14.08 17.14 5.88
CA GLY A 141 -14.16 16.33 4.67
C GLY A 141 -12.81 16.17 3.96
N ARG A 142 -11.75 15.82 4.70
CA ARG A 142 -10.40 15.72 4.10
C ARG A 142 -9.74 14.39 4.40
N TRP A 143 -9.10 13.80 3.40
CA TRP A 143 -8.17 12.70 3.58
C TRP A 143 -6.77 13.25 3.86
N LEU A 144 -6.16 12.84 4.96
CA LEU A 144 -4.84 13.29 5.39
C LEU A 144 -3.75 12.43 4.73
N LEU A 145 -2.90 13.04 3.91
CA LEU A 145 -1.86 12.32 3.17
C LEU A 145 -0.68 11.94 4.06
N SER A 146 0.03 10.88 3.68
CA SER A 146 1.25 10.46 4.40
C SER A 146 2.31 11.57 4.34
N ALA A 147 3.00 11.78 5.45
CA ALA A 147 4.06 12.78 5.55
C ALA A 147 5.43 12.27 5.06
N ASP A 148 5.55 10.98 4.73
CA ASP A 148 6.79 10.35 4.28
C ASP A 148 7.07 10.54 2.78
N ALA A 149 6.06 10.98 2.02
CA ALA A 149 6.11 11.15 0.59
C ALA A 149 6.56 12.55 0.18
N ASP A 150 7.43 12.61 -0.84
CA ASP A 150 7.90 13.85 -1.44
C ASP A 150 6.85 14.41 -2.43
N GLN A 151 5.79 15.00 -1.89
CA GLN A 151 4.73 15.60 -2.71
C GLN A 151 4.07 16.79 -1.98
N PRO A 152 3.59 17.81 -2.72
CA PRO A 152 3.18 19.07 -2.13
C PRO A 152 1.81 19.04 -1.44
N LEU A 153 0.96 18.05 -1.72
CA LEU A 153 -0.40 18.01 -1.17
C LEU A 153 -0.37 17.50 0.28
N GLU A 154 -1.04 18.19 1.19
CA GLU A 154 -1.18 17.70 2.57
C GLU A 154 -2.44 16.88 2.76
N HIS A 155 -3.42 17.05 1.87
CA HIS A 155 -4.71 16.42 1.95
C HIS A 155 -5.38 16.32 0.58
N LEU A 156 -6.36 15.41 0.49
CA LEU A 156 -7.34 15.34 -0.60
C LEU A 156 -8.70 15.79 -0.08
N ASP A 157 -9.48 16.48 -0.93
CA ASP A 157 -10.86 16.85 -0.62
C ASP A 157 -11.77 15.62 -0.80
N LEU A 158 -12.69 15.42 0.15
CA LEU A 158 -13.67 14.33 0.14
C LEU A 158 -15.09 14.83 -0.12
N GLY A 159 -15.29 16.12 -0.40
CA GLY A 159 -16.62 16.70 -0.64
C GLY A 159 -17.42 15.99 -1.73
N SER A 160 -16.74 15.46 -2.74
CA SER A 160 -17.29 14.74 -3.90
C SER A 160 -17.33 13.21 -3.73
N VAL A 161 -16.78 12.66 -2.63
CA VAL A 161 -16.68 11.21 -2.35
C VAL A 161 -17.14 10.89 -0.92
N PRO A 162 -18.43 11.10 -0.59
CA PRO A 162 -18.96 10.95 0.75
C PRO A 162 -18.83 9.52 1.32
N GLU A 163 -18.69 8.51 0.48
CA GLU A 163 -18.50 7.12 0.85
C GLU A 163 -17.23 6.88 1.68
N VAL A 164 -16.18 7.67 1.46
CA VAL A 164 -14.93 7.62 2.23
C VAL A 164 -15.18 8.07 3.67
N VAL A 165 -15.96 9.13 3.86
CA VAL A 165 -16.37 9.63 5.18
C VAL A 165 -17.32 8.63 5.86
N ALA A 166 -18.24 8.03 5.11
CA ALA A 166 -19.12 6.98 5.63
C ALA A 166 -18.33 5.76 6.09
N ALA A 167 -17.30 5.35 5.34
CA ALA A 167 -16.40 4.27 5.73
C ALA A 167 -15.64 4.58 7.02
N GLN A 168 -15.14 5.81 7.18
CA GLN A 168 -14.48 6.24 8.43
C GLN A 168 -15.41 6.11 9.64
N ARG A 169 -16.70 6.44 9.47
CA ARG A 169 -17.70 6.32 10.53
C ARG A 169 -18.06 4.87 10.86
N ARG A 170 -17.96 3.95 9.89
CA ARG A 170 -18.19 2.51 10.11
C ARG A 170 -17.02 1.82 10.80
N TRP A 171 -15.78 2.31 10.58
CA TRP A 171 -14.57 1.66 11.10
C TRP A 171 -14.60 1.34 12.60
N PRO A 172 -15.02 2.23 13.52
CA PRO A 172 -15.12 1.90 14.95
C PRO A 172 -15.99 0.67 15.25
N GLY A 173 -17.05 0.44 14.45
CA GLY A 173 -17.88 -0.76 14.57
C GLY A 173 -17.15 -2.02 14.13
N VAL A 174 -16.35 -1.94 13.05
CA VAL A 174 -15.50 -3.03 12.57
C VAL A 174 -14.41 -3.36 13.58
N ALA A 175 -13.70 -2.35 14.09
CA ALA A 175 -12.66 -2.52 15.11
C ALA A 175 -13.19 -3.19 16.40
N ARG A 176 -14.39 -2.80 16.87
CA ARG A 176 -15.02 -3.48 18.00
C ARG A 176 -15.35 -4.94 17.72
N ARG A 177 -15.76 -5.28 16.48
CA ARG A 177 -15.99 -6.68 16.10
C ARG A 177 -14.69 -7.47 16.06
N ALA A 178 -13.61 -6.89 15.55
CA ALA A 178 -12.28 -7.49 15.57
C ALA A 178 -11.86 -7.85 17.01
N GLY A 179 -11.94 -6.90 17.94
CA GLY A 179 -11.60 -7.14 19.34
C GLY A 179 -12.45 -8.24 20.00
N ARG A 180 -13.75 -8.33 19.69
CA ARG A 180 -14.61 -9.43 20.17
C ARG A 180 -14.25 -10.79 19.57
N ALA A 181 -13.66 -10.80 18.38
CA ALA A 181 -13.18 -12.00 17.72
C ALA A 181 -11.73 -12.37 18.13
N GLY A 182 -11.13 -11.62 19.07
CA GLY A 182 -9.73 -11.84 19.50
C GLY A 182 -8.69 -11.44 18.47
N VAL A 183 -9.06 -10.56 17.52
CA VAL A 183 -8.19 -10.09 16.44
C VAL A 183 -7.88 -8.62 16.66
N GLU A 184 -6.60 -8.23 16.54
CA GLU A 184 -6.25 -6.82 16.62
C GLU A 184 -6.87 -6.05 15.43
N PRO A 185 -7.58 -4.93 15.67
CA PRO A 185 -8.21 -4.16 14.59
C PRO A 185 -7.23 -3.75 13.48
N GLU A 186 -5.96 -3.53 13.85
CA GLU A 186 -4.89 -3.22 12.91
C GLU A 186 -4.61 -4.39 11.95
N GLN A 187 -4.50 -5.61 12.44
CA GLN A 187 -4.23 -6.79 11.60
C GLN A 187 -5.37 -7.00 10.60
N ALA A 188 -6.62 -6.89 11.05
CA ALA A 188 -7.79 -6.97 10.18
C ALA A 188 -7.79 -5.88 9.10
N PHE A 189 -7.38 -4.65 9.45
CA PHE A 189 -7.21 -3.58 8.47
C PHE A 189 -6.10 -3.87 7.47
N GLN A 190 -4.93 -4.31 7.95
CA GLN A 190 -3.74 -4.55 7.12
C GLN A 190 -4.02 -5.64 6.08
N LEU A 191 -4.65 -6.75 6.49
CA LEU A 191 -5.07 -7.81 5.56
C LEU A 191 -6.04 -7.27 4.51
N ALA A 192 -7.11 -6.59 4.93
CA ALA A 192 -8.09 -6.04 3.99
C ALA A 192 -7.47 -4.99 3.05
N HIS A 193 -6.55 -4.17 3.55
CA HIS A 193 -5.80 -3.20 2.75
C HIS A 193 -4.91 -3.90 1.72
N ALA A 194 -4.22 -4.97 2.10
CA ALA A 194 -3.41 -5.77 1.17
C ALA A 194 -4.25 -6.41 0.06
N VAL A 195 -5.39 -7.01 0.43
CA VAL A 195 -6.35 -7.58 -0.53
C VAL A 195 -6.83 -6.54 -1.53
N VAL A 196 -7.37 -5.42 -1.05
CA VAL A 196 -7.96 -4.41 -1.93
C VAL A 196 -6.90 -3.63 -2.71
N ALA A 197 -5.70 -3.44 -2.16
CA ALA A 197 -4.61 -2.84 -2.90
C ALA A 197 -4.13 -3.74 -4.05
N ARG A 198 -4.15 -5.07 -3.91
CA ARG A 198 -3.90 -5.99 -5.03
C ARG A 198 -4.94 -5.81 -6.13
N TRP A 199 -6.23 -5.74 -5.76
CA TRP A 199 -7.32 -5.47 -6.70
C TRP A 199 -7.15 -4.13 -7.40
N TRP A 200 -6.71 -3.09 -6.68
CA TRP A 200 -6.44 -1.78 -7.26
C TRP A 200 -5.40 -1.80 -8.38
N GLU A 201 -4.34 -2.61 -8.24
CA GLU A 201 -3.33 -2.76 -9.29
C GLU A 201 -3.88 -3.47 -10.53
N GLN A 202 -4.79 -4.44 -10.34
CA GLN A 202 -5.45 -5.18 -11.43
C GLN A 202 -6.63 -4.42 -12.06
N ALA A 203 -7.22 -3.47 -11.35
CA ALA A 203 -8.45 -2.78 -11.77
C ALA A 203 -8.37 -2.03 -13.09
N LEU A 204 -7.17 -1.76 -13.61
CA LEU A 204 -7.01 -1.17 -14.94
C LEU A 204 -7.47 -2.10 -16.07
N TYR A 205 -7.54 -3.42 -15.83
CA TYR A 205 -7.91 -4.43 -16.83
C TYR A 205 -9.34 -4.95 -16.63
N TRP A 206 -10.05 -4.40 -15.65
CA TRP A 206 -11.43 -4.78 -15.38
C TRP A 206 -12.34 -3.81 -16.10
N GLU A 207 -12.86 -4.23 -17.26
CA GLU A 207 -13.79 -3.43 -18.06
C GLU A 207 -15.00 -2.94 -17.26
N GLN A 208 -15.42 -3.72 -16.25
CA GLN A 208 -16.59 -3.41 -15.42
C GLN A 208 -16.27 -2.50 -14.21
N GLU A 209 -15.00 -2.10 -14.00
CA GLU A 209 -14.61 -1.23 -12.88
C GLU A 209 -14.77 0.26 -13.21
N GLU A 210 -15.91 0.83 -12.83
CA GLU A 210 -16.21 2.25 -13.03
C GLU A 210 -15.97 3.09 -11.77
N VAL A 211 -16.03 2.46 -10.60
CA VAL A 211 -16.17 3.16 -9.32
C VAL A 211 -14.86 3.78 -8.87
N TRP A 212 -13.76 3.04 -8.94
CA TRP A 212 -12.44 3.53 -8.56
C TRP A 212 -11.90 4.61 -9.49
N PRO A 213 -11.97 4.48 -10.83
CA PRO A 213 -11.66 5.57 -11.74
C PRO A 213 -12.48 6.83 -11.44
N TYR A 214 -13.80 6.70 -11.29
CA TYR A 214 -14.68 7.83 -10.97
C TYR A 214 -14.24 8.54 -9.68
N ARG A 215 -14.04 7.81 -8.58
CA ARG A 215 -13.58 8.41 -7.32
C ARG A 215 -12.22 9.08 -7.45
N LEU A 216 -11.32 8.49 -8.25
CA LEU A 216 -9.99 9.04 -8.44
C LEU A 216 -10.06 10.41 -9.14
N HIS A 217 -10.89 10.54 -10.16
CA HIS A 217 -11.18 11.83 -10.80
C HIS A 217 -11.76 12.84 -9.80
N GLN A 218 -12.74 12.42 -9.00
CA GLN A 218 -13.34 13.29 -7.99
C GLN A 218 -12.34 13.76 -6.92
N LEU A 219 -11.41 12.89 -6.50
CA LEU A 219 -10.33 13.21 -5.56
C LEU A 219 -9.29 14.16 -6.17
N ALA A 220 -9.09 14.09 -7.48
CA ALA A 220 -8.21 14.99 -8.23
C ALA A 220 -8.83 16.37 -8.51
N GLY A 221 -10.11 16.56 -8.19
CA GLY A 221 -10.87 17.78 -8.50
C GLY A 221 -11.34 17.85 -9.96
N GLY A 222 -11.37 16.72 -10.68
CA GLY A 222 -11.78 16.66 -12.08
C GLY A 222 -11.07 15.53 -12.85
N SER A 223 -10.86 15.73 -14.16
CA SER A 223 -10.12 14.74 -14.94
C SER A 223 -8.66 14.64 -14.47
N VAL A 224 -8.13 13.42 -14.32
CA VAL A 224 -6.73 13.19 -13.93
C VAL A 224 -5.77 13.36 -15.10
N GLY A 225 -6.28 13.30 -16.35
CA GLY A 225 -5.51 13.47 -17.59
C GLY A 225 -4.18 12.72 -17.58
N ASP A 226 -3.13 13.40 -18.04
CA ASP A 226 -1.76 12.87 -18.13
C ASP A 226 -1.13 12.57 -16.76
N GLU A 227 -1.73 13.05 -15.66
CA GLU A 227 -1.27 12.74 -14.30
C GLU A 227 -1.88 11.44 -13.73
N LEU A 228 -2.56 10.62 -14.53
CA LEU A 228 -3.22 9.38 -14.08
C LEU A 228 -2.29 8.50 -13.22
N ALA A 229 -1.05 8.27 -13.66
CA ALA A 229 -0.09 7.42 -12.94
C ALA A 229 0.23 7.97 -11.53
N LYS A 230 0.41 9.28 -11.42
CA LYS A 230 0.66 9.98 -10.15
C LYS A 230 -0.58 9.94 -9.26
N TRP A 231 -1.75 10.22 -9.81
CA TRP A 231 -3.02 10.17 -9.07
C TRP A 231 -3.32 8.78 -8.58
N ARG A 232 -3.05 7.74 -9.37
CA ARG A 232 -3.21 6.34 -8.92
C ARG A 232 -2.36 5.98 -7.71
N ILE A 233 -1.26 6.70 -7.46
CA ILE A 233 -0.41 6.53 -6.28
C ILE A 233 -0.94 7.38 -5.12
N VAL A 234 -1.18 8.68 -5.35
CA VAL A 234 -1.55 9.65 -4.31
C VAL A 234 -2.97 9.39 -3.78
N GLY A 235 -3.90 9.07 -4.68
CA GLY A 235 -5.33 8.88 -4.39
C GLY A 235 -5.69 7.48 -3.91
N ARG A 236 -4.82 6.47 -4.12
CA ARG A 236 -5.13 5.04 -3.86
C ARG A 236 -5.81 4.83 -2.52
N ASP A 237 -5.10 5.16 -1.43
CA ASP A 237 -5.55 4.81 -0.09
C ASP A 237 -6.88 5.49 0.27
N ALA A 238 -7.20 6.66 -0.31
CA ALA A 238 -8.49 7.33 -0.15
C ALA A 238 -9.59 6.66 -1.01
N ALA A 239 -9.28 6.37 -2.27
CA ALA A 239 -10.21 5.80 -3.24
C ALA A 239 -10.68 4.39 -2.84
N ILE A 240 -9.77 3.56 -2.31
CA ILE A 240 -10.06 2.17 -1.91
C ILE A 240 -10.56 2.02 -0.48
N PHE A 241 -10.49 3.09 0.33
CA PHE A 241 -10.82 3.02 1.76
C PHE A 241 -12.23 2.45 2.04
N PRO A 242 -13.28 2.78 1.28
CA PRO A 242 -14.60 2.18 1.48
C PRO A 242 -14.60 0.67 1.36
N GLU A 243 -13.94 0.12 0.34
CA GLU A 243 -13.81 -1.32 0.11
C GLU A 243 -12.95 -1.98 1.18
N VAL A 244 -11.85 -1.35 1.62
CA VAL A 244 -11.01 -1.87 2.71
C VAL A 244 -11.83 -2.07 3.99
N VAL A 245 -12.64 -1.09 4.37
CA VAL A 245 -13.51 -1.19 5.56
C VAL A 245 -14.59 -2.26 5.38
N ALA A 246 -15.13 -2.40 4.18
CA ALA A 246 -16.14 -3.42 3.87
C ALA A 246 -15.54 -4.84 3.92
N VAL A 247 -14.38 -5.06 3.30
CA VAL A 247 -13.64 -6.33 3.30
C VAL A 247 -13.23 -6.69 4.72
N ALA A 248 -12.61 -5.78 5.48
CA ALA A 248 -12.26 -6.03 6.89
C ALA A 248 -13.51 -6.43 7.70
N GLY A 249 -14.63 -5.74 7.49
CA GLY A 249 -15.89 -6.05 8.13
C GLY A 249 -16.48 -7.40 7.73
N ALA A 250 -16.29 -7.85 6.49
CA ALA A 250 -16.78 -9.12 5.97
C ALA A 250 -15.92 -10.29 6.46
N LEU A 251 -14.59 -10.18 6.40
CA LEU A 251 -13.66 -11.23 6.83
C LEU A 251 -13.80 -11.60 8.32
N LEU A 252 -14.30 -10.67 9.14
CA LEU A 252 -14.62 -10.88 10.55
C LEU A 252 -15.95 -11.60 10.79
N GLU A 253 -16.79 -11.81 9.77
CA GLU A 253 -18.07 -12.50 9.92
C GLU A 253 -17.87 -14.02 9.99
N PRO A 254 -18.41 -14.72 10.99
CA PRO A 254 -18.31 -16.18 11.07
C PRO A 254 -18.86 -16.89 9.83
N ALA A 255 -19.89 -16.33 9.20
CA ALA A 255 -20.46 -16.82 7.96
C ALA A 255 -19.46 -16.81 6.79
N MET A 256 -18.55 -15.82 6.74
CA MET A 256 -17.52 -15.77 5.69
C MET A 256 -16.46 -16.85 5.90
N ALA A 257 -16.04 -17.11 7.14
CA ALA A 257 -15.15 -18.23 7.45
C ALA A 257 -15.80 -19.58 7.11
N GLU A 258 -17.11 -19.73 7.32
CA GLU A 258 -17.86 -20.92 6.93
C GLU A 258 -17.96 -21.09 5.40
N LEU A 259 -18.17 -20.01 4.66
CA LEU A 259 -18.14 -20.05 3.19
C LEU A 259 -16.77 -20.46 2.66
N ALA A 260 -15.68 -19.90 3.21
CA ALA A 260 -14.32 -20.28 2.85
C ALA A 260 -14.03 -21.77 3.15
N TRP A 261 -14.54 -22.28 4.28
CA TRP A 261 -14.44 -23.70 4.63
C TRP A 261 -15.18 -24.61 3.66
N ARG A 262 -16.40 -24.26 3.27
CA ARG A 262 -17.18 -25.06 2.31
C ARG A 262 -16.57 -25.03 0.92
N ALA A 263 -16.07 -23.87 0.50
CA ALA A 263 -15.41 -23.70 -0.80
C ALA A 263 -14.17 -24.58 -0.96
N SER A 264 -13.45 -24.87 0.12
CA SER A 264 -12.26 -25.75 0.09
C SER A 264 -12.57 -27.25 0.04
N GLY A 265 -13.85 -27.63 0.06
CA GLY A 265 -14.30 -29.02 0.19
C GLY A 265 -14.29 -29.56 1.63
N GLY A 266 -14.02 -28.69 2.62
CA GLY A 266 -14.01 -29.06 4.03
C GLY A 266 -12.91 -30.08 4.37
N LEU A 267 -13.28 -31.26 4.87
CA LEU A 267 -12.34 -32.32 5.21
C LEU A 267 -11.74 -33.03 3.99
N ARG A 268 -12.36 -32.93 2.81
CA ARG A 268 -11.84 -33.50 1.56
C ARG A 268 -11.50 -32.35 0.62
N PRO A 269 -10.21 -32.05 0.36
CA PRO A 269 -9.83 -30.98 -0.54
C PRO A 269 -10.54 -31.13 -1.89
N ARG A 270 -11.16 -30.04 -2.37
CA ARG A 270 -11.72 -29.94 -3.72
C ARG A 270 -11.00 -28.82 -4.46
N ALA A 271 -10.81 -28.99 -5.77
CA ALA A 271 -10.38 -27.89 -6.63
C ALA A 271 -11.38 -26.72 -6.51
N ARG A 272 -10.84 -25.50 -6.45
CA ARG A 272 -11.65 -24.29 -6.34
C ARG A 272 -12.45 -24.12 -7.62
N ASP A 273 -13.76 -23.94 -7.50
CA ASP A 273 -14.63 -23.68 -8.64
C ASP A 273 -14.68 -22.17 -8.91
N THR A 274 -14.84 -21.76 -10.17
CA THR A 274 -15.00 -20.34 -10.57
C THR A 274 -16.25 -19.71 -9.95
N GLY A 275 -17.19 -20.53 -9.47
CA GLY A 275 -18.36 -20.16 -8.68
C GLY A 275 -18.17 -20.11 -7.16
N ASP A 276 -16.97 -19.90 -6.62
CA ASP A 276 -16.71 -19.85 -5.17
C ASP A 276 -17.67 -18.89 -4.44
N ALA A 277 -18.56 -19.45 -3.61
CA ALA A 277 -19.56 -18.71 -2.87
C ALA A 277 -18.95 -17.69 -1.89
N PHE A 278 -17.73 -17.92 -1.41
CA PHE A 278 -16.98 -16.95 -0.60
C PHE A 278 -16.62 -15.72 -1.43
N CYS A 279 -16.00 -15.91 -2.59
CA CYS A 279 -15.59 -14.84 -3.49
C CYS A 279 -16.78 -14.04 -4.04
N ARG A 280 -17.85 -14.74 -4.46
CA ARG A 280 -19.11 -14.08 -4.86
C ARG A 280 -19.68 -13.22 -3.74
N ARG A 281 -19.75 -13.75 -2.51
CA ARG A 281 -20.26 -13.00 -1.36
C ARG A 281 -19.39 -11.78 -1.06
N LEU A 282 -18.08 -11.89 -1.22
CA LEU A 282 -17.17 -10.76 -1.02
C LEU A 282 -17.38 -9.67 -2.09
N GLY A 283 -17.55 -10.05 -3.36
CA GLY A 283 -17.93 -9.14 -4.45
C GLY A 283 -19.24 -8.39 -4.16
N GLU A 284 -20.28 -9.11 -3.73
CA GLU A 284 -21.55 -8.49 -3.30
C GLU A 284 -21.36 -7.49 -2.14
N ARG A 285 -20.49 -7.79 -1.17
CA ARG A 285 -20.22 -6.92 -0.01
C ARG A 285 -19.58 -5.59 -0.40
N VAL A 286 -18.79 -5.57 -1.47
CA VAL A 286 -18.17 -4.36 -2.01
C VAL A 286 -18.97 -3.72 -3.15
N GLY A 287 -20.20 -4.22 -3.40
CA GLY A 287 -21.09 -3.70 -4.43
C GLY A 287 -20.69 -4.06 -5.87
N ARG A 288 -19.83 -5.07 -6.06
CA ARG A 288 -19.28 -5.51 -7.36
C ARG A 288 -19.46 -7.01 -7.51
N ALA A 289 -20.67 -7.45 -7.85
CA ALA A 289 -20.96 -8.88 -8.00
C ALA A 289 -20.07 -9.56 -9.06
N TRP A 290 -19.69 -8.82 -10.11
CA TRP A 290 -18.78 -9.27 -11.17
C TRP A 290 -17.35 -9.57 -10.67
N LEU A 291 -16.96 -9.05 -9.51
CA LEU A 291 -15.62 -9.27 -8.95
C LEU A 291 -15.44 -10.72 -8.47
N GLY A 292 -16.52 -11.39 -8.05
CA GLY A 292 -16.47 -12.73 -7.43
C GLY A 292 -15.68 -13.77 -8.25
N PRO A 293 -16.02 -14.00 -9.54
CA PRO A 293 -15.28 -14.91 -10.40
C PRO A 293 -13.79 -14.57 -10.54
N LEU A 294 -13.45 -13.27 -10.67
CA LEU A 294 -12.06 -12.81 -10.81
C LEU A 294 -11.24 -13.11 -9.53
N LEU A 295 -11.86 -12.95 -8.34
CA LEU A 295 -11.21 -13.30 -7.07
C LEU A 295 -11.01 -14.80 -6.89
N ALA A 296 -11.87 -15.62 -7.49
CA ALA A 296 -11.75 -17.07 -7.40
C ALA A 296 -10.55 -17.59 -8.22
N ALA A 297 -10.22 -16.91 -9.32
CA ALA A 297 -9.07 -17.19 -10.16
C ALA A 297 -7.73 -16.67 -9.58
N ASP A 298 -7.76 -15.66 -8.70
CA ASP A 298 -6.57 -15.02 -8.12
C ASP A 298 -5.86 -15.89 -7.06
N THR A 299 -5.08 -16.88 -7.54
CA THR A 299 -4.28 -17.78 -6.71
C THR A 299 -3.01 -17.08 -6.17
N GLY A 300 -2.64 -17.33 -4.91
CA GLY A 300 -1.47 -16.68 -4.29
C GLY A 300 -1.70 -15.27 -3.71
N SER A 301 -2.93 -14.77 -3.73
CA SER A 301 -3.31 -13.50 -3.12
C SER A 301 -3.36 -13.55 -1.58
N PRO A 302 -3.33 -12.39 -0.87
CA PRO A 302 -3.53 -12.34 0.57
C PRO A 302 -4.88 -12.95 1.01
N LEU A 303 -5.89 -12.86 0.13
CA LEU A 303 -7.20 -13.47 0.36
C LEU A 303 -7.11 -15.00 0.28
N SER A 304 -6.38 -15.53 -0.70
CA SER A 304 -6.11 -16.96 -0.81
C SER A 304 -5.34 -17.49 0.40
N ASP A 305 -4.32 -16.77 0.88
CA ASP A 305 -3.59 -17.13 2.11
C ASP A 305 -4.49 -17.13 3.35
N PHE A 306 -5.34 -16.11 3.53
CA PHE A 306 -6.34 -16.06 4.60
C PHE A 306 -7.26 -17.28 4.56
N THR A 307 -7.85 -17.58 3.39
CA THR A 307 -8.74 -18.75 3.26
C THR A 307 -8.02 -20.06 3.54
N GLY A 308 -6.77 -20.20 3.08
CA GLY A 308 -5.94 -21.37 3.36
C GLY A 308 -5.64 -21.53 4.84
N ALA A 309 -5.33 -20.45 5.56
CA ALA A 309 -5.07 -20.47 7.00
C ALA A 309 -6.34 -20.85 7.80
N VAL A 310 -7.50 -20.30 7.44
CA VAL A 310 -8.79 -20.69 8.06
C VAL A 310 -9.07 -22.19 7.88
N VAL A 311 -8.80 -22.73 6.69
CA VAL A 311 -9.01 -24.16 6.39
C VAL A 311 -8.05 -25.05 7.17
N ARG A 312 -6.75 -24.72 7.20
CA ARG A 312 -5.74 -25.47 7.97
C ARG A 312 -6.06 -25.50 9.47
N ALA A 313 -6.40 -24.34 10.03
CA ALA A 313 -6.78 -24.22 11.43
C ALA A 313 -7.97 -25.14 11.78
N ARG A 314 -8.95 -25.26 10.88
CA ARG A 314 -10.11 -26.15 11.07
C ARG A 314 -9.81 -27.65 10.88
N ARG A 315 -8.82 -28.01 10.05
CA ARG A 315 -8.41 -29.42 9.86
C ARG A 315 -7.54 -29.95 11.01
N GLY A 316 -7.09 -29.09 11.91
CA GLY A 316 -6.12 -29.49 12.94
C GLY A 316 -4.74 -29.80 12.36
N GLU A 317 -4.48 -29.38 11.11
CA GLU A 317 -3.17 -29.47 10.44
C GLU A 317 -2.21 -28.36 10.92
N ALA A 318 -2.47 -27.82 12.11
CA ALA A 318 -1.57 -26.88 12.77
C ALA A 318 -0.26 -27.62 13.08
N GLY A 319 0.80 -27.23 12.38
CA GLY A 319 2.17 -27.58 12.74
C GLY A 319 2.59 -26.83 14.02
N PRO A 320 3.90 -26.66 14.24
CA PRO A 320 4.37 -25.84 15.35
C PRO A 320 3.80 -24.41 15.23
N PRO A 321 3.39 -23.77 16.34
CA PRO A 321 2.85 -22.41 16.31
C PRO A 321 3.77 -21.48 15.51
N GLY A 322 3.24 -20.90 14.43
CA GLY A 322 4.02 -20.07 13.52
C GLY A 322 3.16 -19.20 12.61
N TRP A 323 3.79 -18.24 11.94
CA TRP A 323 3.16 -17.26 11.05
C TRP A 323 2.34 -17.85 9.90
N ARG A 324 2.51 -19.15 9.59
CA ARG A 324 1.74 -19.87 8.55
C ARG A 324 0.30 -20.19 8.95
N GLU A 325 -0.01 -20.12 10.24
CA GLU A 325 -1.32 -20.50 10.79
C GLU A 325 -2.19 -19.31 11.16
N ASP A 326 -1.60 -18.12 11.33
CA ASP A 326 -2.37 -16.91 11.60
C ASP A 326 -3.03 -16.40 10.31
N PRO A 327 -4.37 -16.47 10.17
CA PRO A 327 -5.05 -15.98 8.97
C PRO A 327 -4.92 -14.46 8.79
N TRP A 328 -4.60 -13.71 9.85
CA TRP A 328 -4.49 -12.26 9.82
C TRP A 328 -3.07 -11.75 9.51
N HIS A 329 -2.12 -12.66 9.35
CA HIS A 329 -0.75 -12.31 9.00
C HIS A 329 -0.61 -12.02 7.50
N VAL A 330 -0.10 -10.83 7.17
CA VAL A 330 0.22 -10.43 5.80
C VAL A 330 1.71 -10.58 5.55
N LYS A 331 2.09 -11.42 4.58
CA LYS A 331 3.49 -11.62 4.18
C LYS A 331 4.09 -10.32 3.66
N ARG A 332 5.41 -10.15 3.81
CA ARG A 332 6.09 -8.90 3.44
C ARG A 332 5.94 -8.58 1.95
N GLU A 333 6.04 -9.58 1.09
CA GLU A 333 5.87 -9.52 -0.36
C GLU A 333 4.46 -9.13 -0.80
N GLN A 334 3.47 -9.33 0.07
CA GLN A 334 2.07 -8.99 -0.15
C GLN A 334 1.69 -7.62 0.41
N GLN A 335 2.60 -6.97 1.15
CA GLN A 335 2.32 -5.63 1.67
C GLN A 335 2.31 -4.61 0.53
N PRO A 336 1.27 -3.76 0.43
CA PRO A 336 1.19 -2.77 -0.62
C PRO A 336 2.36 -1.79 -0.57
N ALA A 337 2.86 -1.41 -1.74
CA ALA A 337 3.90 -0.40 -1.85
C ALA A 337 3.44 0.92 -1.19
N THR A 338 4.37 1.60 -0.52
CA THR A 338 4.07 2.89 0.11
C THR A 338 3.96 3.99 -0.95
N MET A 339 3.11 4.98 -0.70
CA MET A 339 2.98 6.16 -1.57
C MET A 339 4.34 6.82 -1.84
N ALA A 340 5.16 7.01 -0.80
CA ALA A 340 6.52 7.54 -0.92
C ALA A 340 7.45 6.65 -1.76
N GLY A 341 7.32 5.32 -1.68
CA GLY A 341 8.08 4.38 -2.51
C GLY A 341 7.69 4.48 -3.98
N GLN A 342 6.40 4.45 -4.27
CA GLN A 342 5.88 4.53 -5.64
C GLN A 342 6.18 5.89 -6.30
N LEU A 343 6.06 7.01 -5.57
CA LEU A 343 6.42 8.33 -6.09
C LEU A 343 7.91 8.47 -6.38
N ARG A 344 8.80 7.87 -5.56
CA ARG A 344 10.24 7.85 -5.86
C ARG A 344 10.56 7.06 -7.11
N ILE A 345 9.90 5.91 -7.30
CA ILE A 345 10.03 5.13 -8.54
C ILE A 345 9.56 5.96 -9.73
N LEU A 346 8.38 6.58 -9.63
CA LEU A 346 7.84 7.44 -10.69
C LEU A 346 8.77 8.64 -11.01
N ALA A 347 9.33 9.29 -9.99
CA ALA A 347 10.25 10.41 -10.17
C ALA A 347 11.58 9.96 -10.81
N ALA A 348 12.14 8.82 -10.39
CA ALA A 348 13.30 8.22 -11.02
C ALA A 348 13.01 7.87 -12.50
N GLU A 349 11.82 7.33 -12.78
CA GLU A 349 11.28 7.05 -14.12
C GLU A 349 11.01 8.30 -14.96
N GLN A 350 10.90 9.48 -14.36
CA GLN A 350 10.85 10.76 -15.07
C GLN A 350 12.24 11.37 -15.30
N GLN A 351 13.18 11.22 -14.35
CA GLN A 351 14.48 11.93 -14.35
C GLN A 351 15.57 11.35 -15.25
N SER A 352 15.78 10.03 -15.29
CA SER A 352 16.81 9.41 -16.16
C SER A 352 16.44 9.35 -17.65
N GLY A 353 15.96 10.46 -18.22
CA GLY A 353 15.73 10.65 -19.66
C GLY A 353 17.02 10.65 -20.47
N GLY A 354 17.58 9.46 -20.76
CA GLY A 354 18.77 9.27 -21.61
C GLY A 354 18.61 8.12 -22.62
N SER A 355 18.76 8.46 -23.90
CA SER A 355 18.90 7.69 -25.16
C SER A 355 18.15 6.37 -25.42
N GLY A 356 17.25 5.92 -24.56
CA GLY A 356 16.24 4.91 -24.88
C GLY A 356 14.92 5.43 -24.33
N SER A 357 13.91 5.54 -25.18
CA SER A 357 12.60 5.94 -24.69
C SER A 357 12.16 4.91 -23.63
N ARG A 358 11.86 5.37 -22.43
CA ARG A 358 11.70 4.49 -21.27
C ARG A 358 10.45 3.65 -21.45
N TRP A 359 10.56 2.34 -21.20
CA TRP A 359 9.46 1.38 -21.29
C TRP A 359 8.12 1.93 -20.78
N ARG A 360 8.10 2.59 -19.61
CA ARG A 360 6.85 3.15 -19.06
C ARG A 360 6.36 4.47 -19.65
N ALA A 361 7.26 5.23 -20.27
CA ALA A 361 6.97 6.49 -20.94
C ALA A 361 6.51 6.26 -22.39
N THR A 362 6.97 5.18 -23.03
CA THR A 362 6.67 4.89 -24.45
C THR A 362 5.64 3.79 -24.63
N VAL A 363 5.56 2.85 -23.68
CA VAL A 363 4.57 1.77 -23.70
C VAL A 363 3.42 2.16 -22.78
N SER A 364 2.21 2.20 -23.35
CA SER A 364 0.99 2.56 -22.63
C SER A 364 0.83 1.70 -21.36
N ALA A 365 0.17 2.25 -20.34
CA ALA A 365 -0.06 1.50 -19.10
C ALA A 365 -0.83 0.18 -19.36
N GLU A 366 -1.72 0.20 -20.34
CA GLU A 366 -2.49 -0.94 -20.86
C GLU A 366 -1.58 -2.04 -21.42
N HIS A 367 -0.75 -1.70 -22.42
CA HIS A 367 0.13 -2.66 -23.08
C HIS A 367 1.18 -3.23 -22.10
N ARG A 368 1.69 -2.42 -21.16
CA ARG A 368 2.62 -2.90 -20.12
C ARG A 368 2.03 -3.94 -19.20
N CYS A 369 0.73 -3.88 -18.95
CA CYS A 369 0.12 -4.83 -18.05
C CYS A 369 -0.47 -6.04 -18.74
N HIS A 370 -0.88 -5.94 -20.00
CA HIS A 370 -1.12 -7.13 -20.81
C HIS A 370 0.10 -8.06 -20.76
N ILE A 371 1.30 -7.50 -20.94
CA ILE A 371 2.58 -8.22 -20.78
C ILE A 371 2.75 -8.79 -19.36
N THR A 372 2.37 -8.03 -18.33
CA THR A 372 2.47 -8.49 -16.93
C THR A 372 1.51 -9.63 -16.64
N GLN A 373 0.29 -9.57 -17.17
CA GLN A 373 -0.75 -10.59 -17.01
C GLN A 373 -0.32 -11.90 -17.67
N LEU A 374 0.16 -11.86 -18.92
CA LEU A 374 0.67 -13.04 -19.62
C LEU A 374 1.81 -13.72 -18.84
N VAL A 375 2.72 -12.94 -18.24
CA VAL A 375 3.82 -13.46 -17.41
C VAL A 375 3.31 -14.05 -16.09
N ASP A 376 2.34 -13.42 -15.44
CA ASP A 376 1.76 -13.90 -14.19
C ASP A 376 0.95 -15.19 -14.41
N GLU A 377 0.15 -15.28 -15.48
CA GLU A 377 -0.60 -16.49 -15.87
C GLU A 377 0.36 -17.64 -16.23
N ALA A 378 1.42 -17.36 -16.98
CA ALA A 378 2.44 -18.36 -17.28
C ALA A 378 3.14 -18.90 -16.02
N ARG A 379 3.39 -18.02 -15.04
CA ARG A 379 3.96 -18.40 -13.74
C ARG A 379 3.00 -19.30 -12.97
N GLU A 380 1.70 -19.01 -13.01
CA GLU A 380 0.68 -19.79 -12.31
C GLU A 380 0.56 -21.21 -12.87
N GLU A 381 0.49 -21.36 -14.19
CA GLU A 381 0.52 -22.67 -14.87
C GLU A 381 1.73 -23.51 -14.42
N LEU A 382 2.91 -22.90 -14.27
CA LEU A 382 4.13 -23.57 -13.80
C LEU A 382 4.13 -23.90 -12.31
N VAL A 383 3.41 -23.14 -11.49
CA VAL A 383 3.26 -23.42 -10.06
C VAL A 383 2.32 -24.60 -9.83
N GLU A 384 1.25 -24.72 -10.63
CA GLU A 384 0.30 -25.85 -10.56
C GLU A 384 0.98 -27.20 -10.86
N LEU A 385 2.02 -27.21 -11.69
CA LEU A 385 2.84 -28.40 -11.96
C LEU A 385 3.49 -29.00 -10.71
N ARG A 386 3.74 -28.20 -9.65
CA ARG A 386 4.40 -28.68 -8.42
C ARG A 386 3.52 -29.61 -7.57
N GLY A 387 2.23 -29.73 -7.88
CA GLY A 387 1.28 -30.60 -7.18
C GLY A 387 0.88 -31.87 -7.94
N VAL A 388 1.32 -32.05 -9.19
CA VAL A 388 0.89 -33.16 -10.06
C VAL A 388 1.67 -34.43 -9.75
N HIS A 389 1.29 -35.12 -8.66
CA HIS A 389 1.97 -36.35 -8.20
C HIS A 389 1.04 -37.54 -7.93
N SER A 390 -0.25 -37.42 -8.29
CA SER A 390 -1.23 -38.48 -8.03
C SER A 390 -2.11 -38.73 -9.25
N GLY A 391 -2.18 -39.98 -9.70
CA GLY A 391 -2.94 -40.40 -10.88
C GLY A 391 -2.22 -41.52 -11.62
N THR A 392 -2.80 -42.00 -12.70
CA THR A 392 -2.08 -42.90 -13.61
C THR A 392 -0.98 -42.14 -14.36
N THR A 393 0.09 -42.83 -14.79
CA THR A 393 1.19 -42.21 -15.56
C THR A 393 0.69 -41.47 -16.79
N ALA A 394 -0.36 -41.98 -17.45
CA ALA A 394 -0.95 -41.34 -18.62
C ALA A 394 -1.68 -40.03 -18.29
N GLU A 395 -2.36 -39.95 -17.14
CA GLU A 395 -3.03 -38.73 -16.68
C GLU A 395 -2.02 -37.69 -16.22
N VAL A 396 -1.02 -38.09 -15.43
CA VAL A 396 0.07 -37.21 -15.00
C VAL A 396 0.84 -36.67 -16.21
N ALA A 397 1.22 -37.53 -17.17
CA ALA A 397 1.90 -37.09 -18.39
C ALA A 397 1.05 -36.11 -19.21
N ARG A 398 -0.26 -36.36 -19.34
CA ARG A 398 -1.18 -35.47 -20.06
C ARG A 398 -1.26 -34.10 -19.38
N THR A 399 -1.51 -34.06 -18.08
CA THR A 399 -1.58 -32.81 -17.31
C THR A 399 -0.26 -32.04 -17.38
N LEU A 400 0.88 -32.71 -17.20
CA LEU A 400 2.19 -32.07 -17.32
C LEU A 400 2.39 -31.45 -18.71
N LEU A 401 2.07 -32.18 -19.78
CA LEU A 401 2.22 -31.69 -21.15
C LEU A 401 1.27 -30.52 -21.45
N GLU A 402 0.00 -30.59 -21.04
CA GLU A 402 -0.99 -29.53 -21.28
C GLU A 402 -0.64 -28.21 -20.58
N HIS A 403 -0.21 -28.27 -19.32
CA HIS A 403 0.18 -27.08 -18.55
C HIS A 403 1.52 -26.50 -19.04
N LEU A 404 2.49 -27.35 -19.41
CA LEU A 404 3.74 -26.89 -20.03
C LEU A 404 3.51 -26.25 -21.39
N SER A 405 2.64 -26.82 -22.23
CA SER A 405 2.29 -26.25 -23.53
C SER A 405 1.54 -24.92 -23.41
N ARG A 406 0.60 -24.79 -22.45
CA ARG A 406 -0.08 -23.51 -22.17
C ARG A 406 0.87 -22.44 -21.66
N SER A 407 1.73 -22.79 -20.70
CA SER A 407 2.74 -21.86 -20.19
C SER A 407 3.70 -21.39 -21.29
N ALA A 408 4.14 -22.29 -22.17
CA ALA A 408 4.97 -21.93 -23.32
C ALA A 408 4.26 -20.91 -24.23
N ALA A 409 2.99 -21.13 -24.56
CA ALA A 409 2.22 -20.21 -25.40
C ALA A 409 2.06 -18.81 -24.77
N LEU A 410 1.82 -18.73 -23.45
CA LEU A 410 1.72 -17.46 -22.72
C LEU A 410 3.06 -16.71 -22.67
N ILE A 411 4.16 -17.44 -22.49
CA ILE A 411 5.52 -16.87 -22.53
C ILE A 411 5.84 -16.35 -23.94
N ASP A 412 5.50 -17.10 -24.98
CA ASP A 412 5.72 -16.68 -26.36
C ASP A 412 4.93 -15.41 -26.69
N GLN A 413 3.66 -15.32 -26.26
CA GLN A 413 2.86 -14.10 -26.39
C GLN A 413 3.45 -12.92 -25.61
N ALA A 414 3.91 -13.14 -24.38
CA ALA A 414 4.55 -12.09 -23.59
C ALA A 414 5.83 -11.57 -24.27
N ILE A 415 6.62 -12.46 -24.87
CA ILE A 415 7.83 -12.11 -25.64
C ILE A 415 7.45 -11.28 -26.86
N VAL A 416 6.42 -11.67 -27.60
CA VAL A 416 5.91 -10.95 -28.78
C VAL A 416 5.45 -9.54 -28.42
N HIS A 417 4.57 -9.38 -27.43
CA HIS A 417 4.11 -8.06 -27.00
C HIS A 417 5.25 -7.21 -26.44
N THR A 418 6.22 -7.85 -25.75
CA THR A 418 7.41 -7.15 -25.25
C THR A 418 8.28 -6.61 -26.40
N ALA A 419 8.49 -7.42 -27.43
CA ALA A 419 9.25 -7.06 -28.61
C ALA A 419 8.57 -5.94 -29.40
N ALA A 420 7.26 -6.05 -29.66
CA ALA A 420 6.49 -5.04 -30.37
C ALA A 420 6.59 -3.67 -29.69
N ALA A 421 6.35 -3.64 -28.38
CA ALA A 421 6.44 -2.42 -27.60
C ALA A 421 7.88 -1.85 -27.52
N ALA A 422 8.92 -2.69 -27.59
CA ALA A 422 10.31 -2.23 -27.69
C ALA A 422 10.62 -1.60 -29.06
N VAL A 423 10.06 -2.13 -30.16
CA VAL A 423 10.18 -1.54 -31.50
C VAL A 423 9.45 -0.19 -31.56
N THR A 424 8.22 -0.10 -31.04
CA THR A 424 7.48 1.18 -30.93
C THR A 424 8.28 2.19 -30.10
N ALA A 425 9.05 1.72 -29.11
CA ALA A 425 9.95 2.53 -28.30
C ALA A 425 11.26 2.93 -29.01
N GLY A 426 11.45 2.55 -30.29
CA GLY A 426 12.59 2.91 -31.11
C GLY A 426 13.83 2.05 -30.87
N VAL A 427 13.69 0.86 -30.27
CA VAL A 427 14.79 -0.12 -30.15
C VAL A 427 14.95 -0.85 -31.49
N ALA A 428 16.20 -1.07 -31.91
CA ALA A 428 16.51 -1.72 -33.18
C ALA A 428 16.07 -3.20 -33.19
N LEU A 429 15.51 -3.66 -34.31
CA LEU A 429 15.02 -5.04 -34.48
C LEU A 429 16.14 -6.07 -34.29
N GLU A 430 17.37 -5.74 -34.66
CA GLU A 430 18.54 -6.60 -34.52
C GLU A 430 18.93 -6.82 -33.04
N GLU A 431 18.74 -5.80 -32.19
CA GLU A 431 18.98 -5.92 -30.75
C GLU A 431 17.89 -6.78 -30.08
N ILE A 432 16.63 -6.60 -30.50
CA ILE A 432 15.49 -7.37 -29.98
C ILE A 432 15.57 -8.84 -30.40
N ALA A 433 15.97 -9.11 -31.65
CA ALA A 433 16.21 -10.48 -32.15
C ALA A 433 17.30 -11.19 -31.33
N ALA A 434 18.37 -10.48 -30.97
CA ALA A 434 19.45 -11.02 -30.15
C ALA A 434 18.99 -11.39 -28.72
N TRP A 435 18.06 -10.62 -28.12
CA TRP A 435 17.55 -10.87 -26.77
C TRP A 435 16.46 -11.94 -26.73
N SER A 436 15.52 -11.89 -27.66
CA SER A 436 14.37 -12.80 -27.74
C SER A 436 14.71 -14.17 -28.34
N ARG A 437 15.87 -14.28 -29.02
CA ARG A 437 16.27 -15.46 -29.82
C ARG A 437 15.28 -15.80 -30.93
N LEU A 438 14.46 -14.84 -31.35
CA LEU A 438 13.59 -14.95 -32.52
C LEU A 438 14.31 -14.38 -33.75
N PRO A 439 14.09 -14.94 -34.96
CA PRO A 439 14.61 -14.38 -36.20
C PRO A 439 14.09 -12.95 -36.42
N ALA A 440 14.97 -12.02 -36.82
CA ALA A 440 14.59 -10.63 -37.08
C ALA A 440 13.47 -10.48 -38.12
N GLN A 441 13.36 -11.44 -39.04
CA GLN A 441 12.33 -11.47 -40.08
C GLN A 441 10.94 -11.84 -39.52
N GLU A 442 10.87 -12.77 -38.56
CA GLU A 442 9.61 -13.12 -37.86
C GLU A 442 9.15 -11.95 -36.98
N LEU A 443 10.09 -11.27 -36.30
CA LEU A 443 9.78 -10.07 -35.52
C LEU A 443 9.25 -8.91 -36.38
N ALA A 444 9.75 -8.75 -37.62
CA ALA A 444 9.26 -7.73 -38.54
C ALA A 444 7.83 -8.01 -39.03
N GLU A 445 7.48 -9.28 -39.25
CA GLU A 445 6.11 -9.70 -39.62
C GLU A 445 5.13 -9.49 -38.47
N ILE A 446 5.55 -9.80 -37.24
CA ILE A 446 4.76 -9.63 -36.01
C ILE A 446 4.50 -8.15 -35.67
N VAL A 447 5.44 -7.26 -35.99
CA VAL A 447 5.27 -5.80 -35.78
C VAL A 447 4.43 -5.17 -36.89
N ALA A 448 4.45 -5.74 -38.10
CA ALA A 448 3.66 -5.26 -39.24
C ALA A 448 2.19 -5.70 -39.19
N ALA A 449 1.91 -6.82 -38.51
CA ALA A 449 0.57 -7.21 -38.10
C ALA A 449 0.23 -6.48 -36.79
N ASP A 450 -0.47 -5.36 -36.87
CA ASP A 450 -0.92 -4.62 -35.69
C ASP A 450 -1.64 -5.57 -34.71
N PRO A 451 -1.26 -5.66 -33.42
CA PRO A 451 -1.91 -6.59 -32.48
C PRO A 451 -3.35 -6.17 -32.06
N ASP A 452 -3.89 -5.08 -32.61
CA ASP A 452 -5.25 -4.59 -32.34
C ASP A 452 -6.36 -5.20 -33.25
N ASP A 453 -6.01 -6.07 -34.21
CA ASP A 453 -6.99 -6.85 -34.99
C ASP A 453 -7.03 -8.32 -34.51
N GLY A 454 -7.67 -8.55 -33.35
CA GLY A 454 -7.89 -9.89 -32.79
C GLY A 454 -8.91 -9.95 -31.66
#